data_AF-A0A376VT43-F1
#
_entry.id   AF-A0A376VT43-F1
#
_cell.length_a   1.000
_cell.length_b   1.000
_cell.length_c   1.000
_cell.angle_alpha   90.00
_cell.angle_beta   90.00
_cell.angle_gamma   90.00
#
_symmetry.space_group_name_H-M   'P 1'
#
loop_
_entity.id
_entity.type
_entity.pdbx_description
1 polymer ?
#
loop_
_entity_poly.entity_id
_entity_poly.type
_entity_poly.pdbx_seq_one_letter_code
_entity_poly.pdbx_strand_id
1 'polypeptide(L)'
;MQQNRLKTILELIRRGDVTEIVHAGDPDDEGQLLVDEVLEYAGNTKPVKRVLINDNTLPAVKKALANLKDNRDFKGLYLKALARSVADAVYGFSMTRAYTIPAKARGYQGVLSVGRVQTPVLGLIVNRTRANQNHKSSFYYTMTGVFQRGADVLRANWKPGEFAPLTDRKLLDKAWANETAASLAGKPATVEAAATDDKKNCRTVAI
;
A
#
# COMPACT_ATOMS: atom_id res chain seq x y z
N MET A 1 5.54 27.19 -21.15
CA MET A 1 5.46 27.65 -19.74
C MET A 1 6.54 27.03 -18.85
N GLN A 2 6.83 25.72 -18.93
CA GLN A 2 7.88 25.07 -18.12
C GLN A 2 9.33 25.32 -18.61
N GLN A 3 9.57 25.37 -19.94
CA GLN A 3 10.91 25.65 -20.50
C GLN A 3 11.52 26.97 -20.00
N ASN A 4 10.69 27.98 -19.72
CA ASN A 4 11.16 29.26 -19.21
C ASN A 4 11.75 29.13 -17.79
N ARG A 5 11.19 28.26 -16.94
CA ARG A 5 11.66 28.10 -15.56
C ARG A 5 13.03 27.43 -15.49
N LEU A 6 13.21 26.33 -16.21
CA LEU A 6 14.52 25.66 -16.27
C LEU A 6 15.58 26.59 -16.83
N LYS A 7 15.28 27.32 -17.92
CA LYS A 7 16.20 28.30 -18.50
C LYS A 7 16.63 29.34 -17.47
N THR A 8 15.69 29.93 -16.73
CA THR A 8 16.01 30.89 -15.66
C THR A 8 16.88 30.26 -14.57
N ILE A 9 16.59 29.04 -14.13
CA ILE A 9 17.41 28.35 -13.12
C ILE A 9 18.83 28.14 -13.63
N LEU A 10 19.01 27.70 -14.88
CA LEU A 10 20.34 27.50 -15.48
C LEU A 10 21.12 28.82 -15.60
N GLU A 11 20.45 29.90 -15.99
CA GLU A 11 21.05 31.24 -16.03
C GLU A 11 21.50 31.69 -14.64
N LEU A 12 20.66 31.50 -13.60
CA LEU A 12 20.99 31.82 -12.22
C LEU A 12 22.15 30.98 -11.69
N ILE A 13 22.19 29.68 -11.99
CA ILE A 13 23.30 28.80 -11.59
C ILE A 13 24.61 29.25 -12.24
N ARG A 14 24.59 29.74 -13.49
CA ARG A 14 25.82 30.12 -14.23
C ARG A 14 26.34 31.52 -13.93
N ARG A 15 25.53 32.38 -13.31
CA ARG A 15 25.94 33.73 -12.90
C ARG A 15 27.23 33.74 -12.09
N GLY A 16 28.19 34.59 -12.46
CA GLY A 16 29.51 34.63 -11.81
C GLY A 16 29.51 35.15 -10.37
N ASP A 17 28.50 35.94 -10.00
CA ASP A 17 28.33 36.50 -8.65
C ASP A 17 27.72 35.50 -7.64
N VAL A 18 27.21 34.36 -8.10
CA VAL A 18 26.71 33.29 -7.23
C VAL A 18 27.87 32.43 -6.75
N THR A 19 28.11 32.43 -5.44
CA THR A 19 29.22 31.70 -4.79
C THR A 19 28.81 30.37 -4.17
N GLU A 20 27.53 30.19 -3.82
CA GLU A 20 26.98 28.98 -3.18
C GLU A 20 25.53 28.75 -3.63
N ILE A 21 25.09 27.49 -3.66
CA ILE A 21 23.72 27.08 -3.94
C ILE A 21 23.14 26.37 -2.72
N VAL A 22 21.90 26.69 -2.36
CA VAL A 22 21.14 25.95 -1.32
C VAL A 22 20.06 25.11 -1.97
N HIS A 23 20.22 23.79 -1.92
CA HIS A 23 19.22 22.80 -2.30
C HIS A 23 18.09 22.78 -1.28
N ALA A 24 16.91 23.23 -1.71
CA ALA A 24 15.69 23.31 -0.90
C ALA A 24 14.54 22.40 -1.39
N GLY A 25 14.83 21.37 -2.20
CA GLY A 25 13.83 20.35 -2.55
C GLY A 25 13.27 19.62 -1.32
N ASP A 26 12.15 18.93 -1.51
CA ASP A 26 11.46 18.23 -0.41
C ASP A 26 12.39 17.22 0.30
N PRO A 27 12.21 16.98 1.61
CA PRO A 27 13.08 16.15 2.43
C PRO A 27 12.85 14.64 2.20
N ASP A 28 12.77 14.21 0.94
CA ASP A 28 12.58 12.84 0.52
C ASP A 28 13.49 12.46 -0.67
N ASP A 29 13.36 11.20 -1.12
CA ASP A 29 14.15 10.65 -2.24
C ASP A 29 13.97 11.46 -3.54
N GLU A 30 12.74 11.85 -3.88
CA GLU A 30 12.42 12.53 -5.15
C GLU A 30 12.83 13.99 -5.13
N GLY A 31 12.64 14.69 -4.02
CA GLY A 31 13.07 16.06 -3.82
C GLY A 31 14.59 16.20 -3.90
N GLN A 32 15.34 15.19 -3.46
CA GLN A 32 16.79 15.12 -3.63
C GLN A 32 17.18 14.93 -5.10
N LEU A 33 16.56 13.96 -5.79
CA LEU A 33 16.81 13.68 -7.21
C LEU A 33 16.54 14.91 -8.08
N LEU A 34 15.40 15.56 -7.89
CA LEU A 34 14.93 16.65 -8.73
C LEU A 34 15.95 17.79 -8.86
N VAL A 35 16.50 18.25 -7.73
CA VAL A 35 17.40 19.40 -7.72
C VAL A 35 18.82 18.98 -8.11
N ASP A 36 19.29 17.83 -7.63
CA ASP A 36 20.62 17.32 -8.00
C ASP A 36 20.73 17.04 -9.50
N GLU A 37 19.69 16.48 -10.14
CA GLU A 37 19.67 16.25 -11.59
C GLU A 37 19.76 17.57 -12.38
N VAL A 38 19.08 18.63 -11.91
CA VAL A 38 19.19 19.97 -12.52
C VAL A 38 20.59 20.55 -12.36
N LEU A 39 21.22 20.38 -11.18
CA LEU A 39 22.58 20.85 -10.92
C LEU A 39 23.62 20.09 -11.76
N GLU A 40 23.45 18.77 -11.91
CA GLU A 40 24.27 17.93 -12.75
C GLU A 40 24.10 18.31 -14.23
N TYR A 41 22.86 18.47 -14.69
CA TYR A 41 22.56 18.96 -16.05
C TYR A 41 23.14 20.35 -16.32
N ALA A 42 23.17 21.24 -15.33
CA ALA A 42 23.77 22.56 -15.44
C ALA A 42 25.30 22.54 -15.51
N GLY A 43 25.94 21.42 -15.16
CA GLY A 43 27.39 21.32 -14.98
C GLY A 43 27.90 22.13 -13.78
N ASN A 44 27.10 22.25 -12.72
CA ASN A 44 27.45 23.09 -11.57
C ASN A 44 28.71 22.59 -10.85
N THR A 45 29.67 23.49 -10.63
CA THR A 45 30.89 23.24 -9.84
C THR A 45 30.92 23.99 -8.51
N LYS A 46 29.92 24.85 -8.25
CA LYS A 46 29.85 25.65 -7.04
C LYS A 46 29.44 24.81 -5.83
N PRO A 47 29.88 25.15 -4.62
CA PRO A 47 29.46 24.49 -3.39
C PRO A 47 27.93 24.44 -3.27
N VAL A 48 27.41 23.29 -2.82
CA VAL A 48 25.97 23.07 -2.62
C VAL A 48 25.72 22.68 -1.17
N LYS A 49 24.80 23.41 -0.53
CA LYS A 49 24.26 23.09 0.79
C LYS A 49 22.87 22.50 0.68
N ARG A 50 22.46 21.73 1.68
CA ARG A 50 21.13 21.14 1.79
C ARG A 50 20.39 21.75 2.98
N VAL A 51 19.18 22.26 2.74
CA VAL A 51 18.24 22.68 3.80
C VAL A 51 17.08 21.68 3.88
N LEU A 52 16.74 21.20 5.06
CA LEU A 52 15.63 20.25 5.25
C LEU A 52 14.43 20.97 5.88
N ILE A 53 13.38 21.18 5.10
CA ILE A 53 12.15 21.86 5.53
C ILE A 53 11.02 20.84 5.58
N ASN A 54 10.61 20.46 6.80
CA ASN A 54 9.47 19.55 7.03
C ASN A 54 8.19 20.33 7.37
N ASP A 55 8.32 21.60 7.74
CA ASP A 55 7.24 22.48 8.16
C ASP A 55 7.48 23.86 7.55
N ASN A 56 6.46 24.39 6.87
CA ASN A 56 6.49 25.66 6.17
C ASN A 56 6.20 26.86 7.10
N THR A 57 6.03 26.65 8.41
CA THR A 57 5.94 27.75 9.37
C THR A 57 7.24 28.58 9.39
N LEU A 58 7.10 29.90 9.52
CA LEU A 58 8.24 30.83 9.55
C LEU A 58 9.32 30.45 10.59
N PRO A 59 8.98 30.04 11.83
CA PRO A 59 9.99 29.63 12.81
C PRO A 59 10.75 28.36 12.37
N ALA A 60 10.05 27.38 11.79
CA ALA A 60 10.67 26.12 11.33
C ALA A 60 11.62 26.36 10.16
N VAL A 61 11.22 27.16 9.17
CA VAL A 61 12.07 27.52 8.02
C VAL A 61 13.32 28.28 8.46
N LYS A 62 13.19 29.27 9.36
CA LYS A 62 14.35 30.00 9.91
C LYS A 62 15.32 29.06 10.62
N LYS A 63 14.80 28.12 11.41
CA LYS A 63 15.61 27.10 12.10
C LYS A 63 16.32 26.18 11.11
N ALA A 64 15.65 25.78 10.02
CA ALA A 64 16.24 24.94 8.98
C ALA A 64 17.37 25.67 8.23
N LEU A 65 17.14 26.93 7.84
CA LEU A 65 18.15 27.76 7.15
C LEU A 65 19.38 28.07 8.03
N ALA A 66 19.23 28.09 9.35
CA ALA A 66 20.36 28.22 10.28
C ALA A 66 21.19 26.93 10.42
N ASN A 67 20.68 25.79 9.94
CA ASN A 67 21.30 24.47 10.08
C ASN A 67 21.49 23.78 8.72
N LEU A 68 22.18 24.47 7.81
CA LEU A 68 22.51 23.93 6.50
C LEU A 68 23.52 22.77 6.61
N LYS A 69 23.29 21.72 5.82
CA LYS A 69 24.18 20.56 5.72
C LYS A 69 24.94 20.57 4.40
N ASP A 70 26.01 19.80 4.30
CA ASP A 70 26.68 19.59 3.01
C ASP A 70 25.78 18.69 2.14
N ASN A 71 25.51 19.08 0.89
CA ASN A 71 24.68 18.27 0.00
C ASN A 71 25.32 16.91 -0.30
N ARG A 72 26.65 16.78 -0.19
CA ARG A 72 27.36 15.51 -0.37
C ARG A 72 26.92 14.43 0.61
N ASP A 73 26.44 14.80 1.80
CA ASP A 73 25.93 13.86 2.80
C ASP A 73 24.68 13.12 2.30
N PHE A 74 24.00 13.66 1.29
CA PHE A 74 22.76 13.14 0.71
C PHE A 74 22.99 12.39 -0.62
N LYS A 75 24.25 12.19 -1.04
CA LYS A 75 24.57 11.48 -2.29
C LYS A 75 23.96 10.07 -2.35
N GLY A 76 23.87 9.37 -1.22
CA GLY A 76 23.22 8.06 -1.15
C GLY A 76 21.72 8.13 -1.46
N LEU A 77 21.06 9.19 -1.01
CA LEU A 77 19.63 9.45 -1.26
C LEU A 77 19.39 9.74 -2.75
N TYR A 78 20.23 10.60 -3.33
CA TYR A 78 20.26 10.88 -4.77
C TYR A 78 20.42 9.59 -5.59
N LEU A 79 21.47 8.80 -5.33
CA LEU A 79 21.76 7.59 -6.09
C LEU A 79 20.64 6.55 -5.98
N LYS A 80 20.00 6.42 -4.82
CA LYS A 80 18.84 5.54 -4.61
C LYS A 80 17.66 5.95 -5.51
N ALA A 81 17.33 7.24 -5.52
CA ALA A 81 16.23 7.77 -6.33
C ALA A 81 16.54 7.68 -7.83
N LEU A 82 17.76 8.02 -8.23
CA LEU A 82 18.23 7.88 -9.61
C LEU A 82 18.16 6.43 -10.08
N ALA A 83 18.67 5.48 -9.28
CA ALA A 83 18.62 4.06 -9.63
C ALA A 83 17.18 3.57 -9.81
N ARG A 84 16.24 4.02 -8.97
CA ARG A 84 14.80 3.73 -9.15
C ARG A 84 14.27 4.31 -10.46
N SER A 85 14.52 5.59 -10.73
CA SER A 85 14.07 6.27 -11.96
C SER A 85 14.58 5.56 -13.21
N VAL A 86 15.88 5.24 -13.27
CA VAL A 86 16.48 4.51 -14.39
C VAL A 86 15.91 3.10 -14.51
N ALA A 87 15.75 2.36 -13.41
CA ALA A 87 15.21 1.01 -13.45
C ALA A 87 13.75 1.00 -13.95
N ASP A 88 12.92 1.94 -13.50
CA ASP A 88 11.54 2.06 -13.93
C ASP A 88 11.43 2.47 -15.40
N ALA A 89 12.31 3.36 -15.87
CA ALA A 89 12.39 3.75 -17.29
C ALA A 89 12.82 2.58 -18.18
N VAL A 90 13.92 1.90 -17.84
CA VAL A 90 14.46 0.77 -18.61
C VAL A 90 13.43 -0.35 -18.69
N TYR A 91 12.84 -0.75 -17.57
CA TYR A 91 11.83 -1.80 -17.54
C TYR A 91 10.55 -1.37 -18.27
N GLY A 92 10.04 -0.18 -17.95
CA GLY A 92 8.78 0.34 -18.48
C GLY A 92 8.80 0.51 -20.00
N PHE A 93 9.84 1.15 -20.54
CA PHE A 93 9.96 1.37 -21.99
C PHE A 93 10.19 0.06 -22.74
N SER A 94 11.09 -0.78 -22.24
CA SER A 94 11.42 -2.05 -22.90
C SER A 94 10.21 -2.97 -22.95
N MET A 95 9.54 -3.19 -21.82
CA MET A 95 8.40 -4.09 -21.73
C MET A 95 7.17 -3.54 -22.44
N THR A 96 6.88 -2.25 -22.31
CA THR A 96 5.75 -1.64 -23.04
C THR A 96 5.90 -1.82 -24.55
N ARG A 97 7.12 -1.63 -25.10
CA ARG A 97 7.39 -1.88 -26.52
C ARG A 97 7.28 -3.35 -26.87
N ALA A 98 7.85 -4.24 -26.05
CA ALA A 98 7.84 -5.69 -26.27
C ALA A 98 6.41 -6.26 -26.35
N TYR A 99 5.45 -5.72 -25.61
CA TYR A 99 4.06 -6.15 -25.67
C TYR A 99 3.24 -5.39 -26.72
N THR A 100 3.46 -4.08 -26.87
CA THR A 100 2.67 -3.25 -27.78
C THR A 100 2.94 -3.58 -29.26
N ILE A 101 4.19 -3.82 -29.66
CA ILE A 101 4.54 -4.06 -31.07
C ILE A 101 3.86 -5.34 -31.61
N PRO A 102 3.97 -6.51 -30.95
CA PRO A 102 3.26 -7.72 -31.39
C PRO A 102 1.74 -7.59 -31.34
N ALA A 103 1.20 -6.87 -30.35
CA ALA A 103 -0.24 -6.63 -30.25
C ALA A 103 -0.74 -5.79 -31.43
N LYS A 104 -0.01 -4.75 -31.83
CA LYS A 104 -0.30 -3.94 -33.02
C LYS A 104 -0.27 -4.77 -34.29
N ALA A 105 0.70 -5.67 -34.43
CA ALA A 105 0.75 -6.61 -35.56
C ALA A 105 -0.47 -7.55 -35.63
N ARG A 106 -1.20 -7.73 -34.52
CA ARG A 106 -2.44 -8.52 -34.42
C ARG A 106 -3.72 -7.67 -34.45
N GLY A 107 -3.62 -6.39 -34.82
CA GLY A 107 -4.76 -5.48 -34.97
C GLY A 107 -5.14 -4.66 -33.73
N TYR A 108 -4.39 -4.75 -32.63
CA TYR A 108 -4.62 -3.87 -31.46
C TYR A 108 -4.14 -2.45 -31.75
N GLN A 109 -5.00 -1.43 -31.61
CA GLN A 109 -4.64 -0.05 -31.96
C GLN A 109 -4.06 0.77 -30.80
N GLY A 110 -4.09 0.26 -29.57
CA GLY A 110 -3.64 0.97 -28.37
C GLY A 110 -2.17 0.74 -27.99
N VAL A 111 -1.84 1.14 -26.76
CA VAL A 111 -0.59 0.81 -26.08
C VAL A 111 -0.88 -0.21 -24.98
N LEU A 112 -0.01 -1.21 -24.84
CA LEU A 112 0.00 -2.12 -23.70
C LEU A 112 1.10 -1.66 -22.75
N SER A 113 0.74 -0.78 -21.81
CA SER A 113 1.69 -0.27 -20.84
C SER A 113 2.07 -1.38 -19.85
N VAL A 114 3.38 -1.60 -19.73
CA VAL A 114 3.95 -2.53 -18.76
C VAL A 114 4.90 -1.75 -17.87
N GLY A 115 4.80 -1.95 -16.56
CA GLY A 115 5.66 -1.27 -15.61
C GLY A 115 5.72 -2.01 -14.28
N ARG A 116 6.84 -1.81 -13.56
CA ARG A 116 7.16 -2.54 -12.32
C ARG A 116 6.08 -2.38 -11.25
N VAL A 117 5.34 -1.26 -11.22
CA VAL A 117 4.25 -1.01 -10.26
C VAL A 117 2.87 -1.27 -10.85
N GLN A 118 2.56 -0.68 -12.01
CA GLN A 118 1.21 -0.80 -12.61
C GLN A 118 0.83 -2.26 -12.94
N THR A 119 1.78 -3.07 -13.41
CA THR A 119 1.50 -4.43 -13.89
C THR A 119 1.23 -5.41 -12.75
N PRO A 120 2.01 -5.42 -11.64
CA PRO A 120 1.66 -6.23 -10.47
C PRO A 120 0.33 -5.83 -9.84
N VAL A 121 0.01 -4.53 -9.77
CA VAL A 121 -1.29 -4.05 -9.25
C VAL A 121 -2.44 -4.58 -10.10
N LEU A 122 -2.33 -4.49 -11.44
CA LEU A 122 -3.30 -5.12 -12.34
C LEU A 122 -3.39 -6.63 -12.12
N GLY A 123 -2.25 -7.30 -11.91
CA GLY A 123 -2.18 -8.73 -11.62
C GLY A 123 -2.97 -9.13 -10.36
N LEU A 124 -2.87 -8.34 -9.28
CA LEU A 124 -3.63 -8.57 -8.04
C LEU A 124 -5.14 -8.50 -8.30
N ILE A 125 -5.58 -7.49 -9.04
CA ILE A 125 -7.00 -7.30 -9.39
C ILE A 125 -7.49 -8.47 -10.25
N VAL A 126 -6.75 -8.81 -11.31
CA VAL A 126 -7.11 -9.91 -12.22
C VAL A 126 -7.18 -11.24 -11.48
N ASN A 127 -6.21 -11.53 -10.60
CA ASN A 127 -6.19 -12.75 -9.80
C ASN A 127 -7.38 -12.83 -8.86
N ARG A 128 -7.71 -11.72 -8.18
CA ARG A 128 -8.89 -11.67 -7.30
C ARG A 128 -10.19 -11.86 -8.07
N THR A 129 -10.32 -11.23 -9.24
CA THR A 129 -11.49 -11.39 -10.12
C THR A 129 -11.65 -12.84 -10.58
N ARG A 130 -10.56 -13.48 -11.02
CA ARG A 130 -10.58 -14.91 -11.42
C ARG A 130 -10.95 -15.82 -10.24
N ALA A 131 -10.41 -15.56 -9.06
CA ALA A 131 -10.75 -16.31 -7.85
C ALA A 131 -12.24 -16.17 -7.49
N ASN A 132 -12.84 -15.00 -7.73
CA ASN A 132 -14.27 -14.77 -7.51
C ASN A 132 -15.13 -15.45 -8.59
N GLN A 133 -14.76 -15.33 -9.88
CA GLN A 133 -15.47 -15.99 -10.99
C GLN A 133 -15.46 -17.52 -10.86
N ASN A 134 -14.35 -18.08 -10.36
CA ASN A 134 -14.21 -19.51 -10.13
C ASN A 134 -14.73 -19.95 -8.74
N HIS A 135 -15.25 -19.02 -7.94
CA HIS A 135 -15.80 -19.37 -6.63
C HIS A 135 -17.07 -20.19 -6.81
N LYS A 136 -17.04 -21.43 -6.29
CA LYS A 136 -18.22 -22.28 -6.19
C LYS A 136 -18.74 -22.20 -4.77
N SER A 137 -19.94 -21.64 -4.61
CA SER A 137 -20.63 -21.61 -3.32
C SER A 137 -20.82 -23.03 -2.81
N SER A 138 -20.41 -23.27 -1.57
CA SER A 138 -20.68 -24.52 -0.86
C SER A 138 -21.58 -24.24 0.34
N PHE A 139 -22.59 -25.09 0.51
CA PHE A 139 -23.41 -25.06 1.70
C PHE A 139 -22.64 -25.66 2.86
N TYR A 140 -22.78 -25.03 4.02
CA TYR A 140 -22.36 -25.60 5.29
C TYR A 140 -23.46 -25.35 6.31
N TYR A 141 -23.54 -26.24 7.28
CA TYR A 141 -24.56 -26.21 8.31
C TYR A 141 -23.97 -25.64 9.59
N THR A 142 -24.75 -24.79 10.25
CA THR A 142 -24.48 -24.33 11.61
C THR A 142 -25.67 -24.73 12.47
N MET A 143 -25.39 -25.04 13.74
CA MET A 143 -26.44 -25.37 14.70
C MET A 143 -26.51 -24.26 15.73
N THR A 144 -27.73 -23.81 16.03
CA THR A 144 -27.97 -22.78 17.05
C THR A 144 -28.89 -23.37 18.11
N GLY A 145 -28.42 -23.38 19.36
CA GLY A 145 -29.24 -23.72 20.52
C GLY A 145 -30.02 -22.51 21.01
N VAL A 146 -31.28 -22.70 21.36
CA VAL A 146 -32.14 -21.70 21.99
C VAL A 146 -32.45 -22.18 23.40
N PHE A 147 -32.05 -21.40 24.39
CA PHE A 147 -32.17 -21.72 25.81
C PHE A 147 -33.06 -20.68 26.48
N GLN A 148 -33.98 -21.13 27.32
CA GLN A 148 -34.89 -20.25 28.03
C GLN A 148 -34.68 -20.37 29.54
N ARG A 149 -34.56 -19.22 30.22
CA ARG A 149 -34.49 -19.12 31.68
C ARG A 149 -35.50 -18.06 32.13
N GLY A 150 -36.67 -18.50 32.60
CA GLY A 150 -37.76 -17.58 32.92
C GLY A 150 -38.25 -16.84 31.66
N ALA A 151 -38.17 -15.51 31.68
CA ALA A 151 -38.51 -14.66 30.53
C ALA A 151 -37.34 -14.47 29.55
N ASP A 152 -36.12 -14.81 29.95
CA ASP A 152 -34.92 -14.57 29.14
C ASP A 152 -34.69 -15.70 28.13
N VAL A 153 -34.37 -15.31 26.89
CA VAL A 153 -34.01 -16.24 25.80
C VAL A 153 -32.57 -16.01 25.38
N LEU A 154 -31.73 -17.04 25.50
CA LEU A 154 -30.34 -17.05 25.09
C LEU A 154 -30.18 -17.90 23.82
N ARG A 155 -29.50 -17.35 22.81
CA ARG A 155 -29.10 -18.09 21.60
C ARG A 155 -27.60 -18.35 21.65
N ALA A 156 -27.19 -19.60 21.47
CA ALA A 156 -25.77 -19.95 21.38
C ALA A 156 -25.48 -20.74 20.10
N ASN A 157 -24.44 -20.33 19.38
CA ASN A 157 -23.94 -21.07 18.24
C ASN A 157 -23.17 -22.29 18.75
N TRP A 158 -23.52 -23.46 18.21
CA TRP A 158 -22.80 -24.68 18.49
C TRP A 158 -21.34 -24.55 18.01
N LYS A 159 -20.42 -24.94 18.89
CA LYS A 159 -19.01 -25.09 18.54
C LYS A 159 -18.76 -26.57 18.25
N PRO A 160 -18.26 -26.91 17.05
CA PRO A 160 -17.92 -28.28 16.73
C PRO A 160 -16.97 -28.92 17.74
N GLY A 161 -17.31 -30.10 18.24
CA GLY A 161 -16.41 -30.94 19.02
C GLY A 161 -15.41 -31.68 18.15
N GLU A 162 -14.46 -32.39 18.77
CA GLU A 162 -13.35 -33.09 18.10
C GLU A 162 -13.82 -34.14 17.07
N PHE A 163 -14.96 -34.78 17.31
CA PHE A 163 -15.51 -35.83 16.45
C PHE A 163 -16.48 -35.31 15.37
N ALA A 164 -16.64 -33.99 15.23
CA ALA A 164 -17.49 -33.43 14.20
C ALA A 164 -16.86 -33.63 12.80
N PRO A 165 -17.61 -34.12 11.79
CA PRO A 165 -17.09 -34.33 10.45
C PRO A 165 -16.98 -32.98 9.71
N LEU A 166 -15.90 -32.27 9.98
CA LEU A 166 -15.63 -30.95 9.40
C LEU A 166 -14.76 -31.06 8.14
N THR A 167 -15.10 -30.27 7.13
CA THR A 167 -14.22 -29.96 6.00
C THR A 167 -13.91 -28.47 6.05
N ASP A 168 -12.63 -28.09 6.11
CA ASP A 168 -12.21 -26.68 6.26
C ASP A 168 -12.90 -25.94 7.42
N ARG A 169 -13.02 -26.61 8.58
CA ARG A 169 -13.71 -26.12 9.79
C ARG A 169 -15.21 -25.87 9.61
N LYS A 170 -15.83 -26.39 8.54
CA LYS A 170 -17.26 -26.28 8.25
C LYS A 170 -17.90 -27.66 8.22
N LEU A 171 -19.10 -27.77 8.79
CA LEU A 171 -19.89 -29.00 8.74
C LEU A 171 -20.67 -29.04 7.42
N LEU A 172 -20.37 -30.00 6.56
CA LEU A 172 -21.04 -30.14 5.25
C LEU A 172 -22.16 -31.19 5.26
N ASP A 173 -22.15 -32.11 6.22
CA ASP A 173 -23.15 -33.17 6.33
C ASP A 173 -24.40 -32.70 7.07
N LYS A 174 -25.53 -32.65 6.33
CA LYS A 174 -26.83 -32.26 6.88
C LYS A 174 -27.42 -33.32 7.79
N ALA A 175 -27.23 -34.60 7.48
CA ALA A 175 -27.80 -35.70 8.26
C ALA A 175 -27.17 -35.72 9.66
N TRP A 176 -25.84 -35.64 9.69
CA TRP A 176 -25.09 -35.52 10.95
C TRP A 176 -25.52 -34.30 11.78
N ALA A 177 -25.72 -33.14 11.12
CA ALA A 177 -26.19 -31.93 11.80
C ALA A 177 -27.57 -32.13 12.45
N ASN A 178 -28.49 -32.76 11.72
CA ASN A 178 -29.86 -33.01 12.20
C ASN A 178 -29.89 -34.05 13.33
N GLU A 179 -29.13 -35.14 13.21
CA GLU A 179 -29.03 -36.18 14.24
C GLU A 179 -28.44 -35.61 15.53
N THR A 180 -27.36 -34.83 15.42
CA THR A 180 -26.76 -34.16 16.57
C THR A 180 -27.74 -33.17 17.19
N ALA A 181 -28.45 -32.36 16.38
CA ALA A 181 -29.46 -31.43 16.86
C ALA A 181 -30.60 -32.12 17.62
N ALA A 182 -31.12 -33.23 17.08
CA ALA A 182 -32.14 -34.03 17.72
C ALA A 182 -31.64 -34.65 19.04
N SER A 183 -30.39 -35.12 19.07
CA SER A 183 -29.79 -35.70 20.28
C SER A 183 -29.58 -34.67 21.41
N LEU A 184 -29.46 -33.38 21.06
CA LEU A 184 -29.26 -32.28 22.00
C LEU A 184 -30.56 -31.59 22.41
N ALA A 185 -31.64 -31.77 21.65
CA ALA A 185 -32.94 -31.19 21.94
C ALA A 185 -33.47 -31.65 23.31
N GLY A 186 -33.92 -30.70 24.13
CA GLY A 186 -34.49 -30.98 25.46
C GLY A 186 -33.46 -31.31 26.56
N LYS A 187 -32.16 -31.35 26.25
CA LYS A 187 -31.13 -31.53 27.27
C LYS A 187 -30.90 -30.22 28.05
N PRO A 188 -30.64 -30.30 29.37
CA PRO A 188 -30.27 -29.13 30.16
C PRO A 188 -28.92 -28.57 29.69
N ALA A 189 -28.78 -27.26 29.72
CA ALA A 189 -27.51 -26.57 29.43
C ALA A 189 -26.96 -25.91 30.70
N THR A 190 -25.67 -26.08 30.94
CA THR A 190 -24.96 -25.47 32.06
C THR A 190 -24.03 -24.39 31.54
N VAL A 191 -23.98 -23.24 32.20
CA VAL A 191 -23.03 -22.18 31.89
C VAL A 191 -21.68 -22.55 32.51
N GLU A 192 -20.68 -22.84 31.68
CA GLU A 192 -19.32 -23.20 32.12
C GLU A 192 -18.48 -21.96 32.48
N ALA A 193 -18.66 -20.86 31.75
CA ALA A 193 -17.95 -19.60 31.98
C ALA A 193 -18.79 -18.41 31.53
N ALA A 194 -18.73 -17.32 32.30
CA ALA A 194 -19.30 -16.03 31.95
C ALA A 194 -18.29 -14.92 32.28
N ALA A 195 -18.06 -14.02 31.34
CA ALA A 195 -17.17 -12.88 31.52
C ALA A 195 -17.81 -11.65 30.90
N THR A 196 -17.63 -10.50 31.55
CA THR A 196 -18.04 -9.19 31.05
C THR A 196 -16.78 -8.38 30.81
N ASP A 197 -16.60 -7.88 29.60
CA ASP A 197 -15.44 -7.08 29.22
C ASP A 197 -15.89 -5.73 28.68
N ASP A 198 -15.39 -4.66 29.28
CA ASP A 198 -15.65 -3.28 28.86
C ASP A 198 -14.75 -2.96 27.65
N LYS A 199 -15.24 -3.30 26.44
CA LYS A 199 -14.54 -2.97 25.20
C LYS A 199 -14.44 -1.45 25.00
N LYS A 200 -13.30 -0.86 25.36
CA LYS A 200 -12.89 0.45 24.85
C LYS A 200 -12.52 0.32 23.38
N ASN A 201 -13.46 0.59 22.49
CA ASN A 201 -13.15 0.74 21.07
C ASN A 201 -12.28 1.99 20.87
N CYS A 202 -10.96 1.81 20.82
CA CYS A 202 -10.06 2.82 20.28
C CYS A 202 -10.33 2.90 18.77
N ARG A 203 -11.15 3.87 18.35
CA ARG A 203 -11.27 4.25 16.94
C ARG A 203 -10.01 4.99 16.54
N THR A 204 -8.90 4.28 16.34
CA THR A 204 -7.78 4.82 15.58
C THR A 204 -8.18 4.79 14.12
N VAL A 205 -8.75 5.90 13.64
CA VAL A 205 -8.80 6.20 12.21
C VAL A 205 -7.36 6.49 11.82
N ALA A 206 -6.64 5.46 11.36
CA ALA A 206 -5.42 5.65 10.60
C ALA A 206 -5.84 6.17 9.22
N ILE A 207 -5.54 7.44 8.96
CA ILE A 207 -5.57 8.04 7.62
C ILE A 207 -4.24 7.71 6.95
#